data_AF-A0A841RCX2-F1
#
_entry.id   AF-A0A841RCX2-F1
#
_cell.length_a   1.000
_cell.length_b   1.000
_cell.length_c   1.000
_cell.angle_alpha   90.00
_cell.angle_beta   90.00
_cell.angle_gamma   90.00
#
_symmetry.space_group_name_H-M   'P 1'
#
loop_
_entity.id
_entity.type
_entity.pdbx_description
1 polymer ?
#
loop_
_entity_poly.entity_id
_entity_poly.type
_entity_poly.pdbx_seq_one_letter_code
_entity_poly.pdbx_strand_id
1 'polypeptide(L)'
;MYEKERAAAREFNRQLEHLEDRVFGWGIRKYKLDKAFANIHGPYMDSFDGFPDNYVKMMIAAWLFSRVLLDPELIIKFARNEKESLFPIHNGYLKYWKKHQPIWSLFYIREKKDDDVLVIEDQLTEKTMLLHSRNMAGMDTDKPIISLLFPLEEGIWVSYGIIRQYKGSFAYHLLDLMRLMDEELYEAEDFTSFIHKYYGCFFQIDQTMESPLVINKKELVEKNWMEIILLDFDPYALSKKFNIDESSGIVRLKAKSNDPFPFSEIYFNSETEEAYFSSMTLKGYRELCKLVNDYELPEEPDYIFSMPLYTVMEKDMGMSFPGDYWESFFASEEEVSPEAKEEIEVINIIVKEAFDAENQGLPFDLKKRGAELGLDGEAIKSIEEMLARIRNSMNNPE
;
A
#
# COMPACT_ATOMS: atom_id res chain seq x y z
N MET A 1 -3.59 -36.80 -4.02
CA MET A 1 -4.13 -36.31 -5.30
C MET A 1 -3.10 -35.46 -6.06
N TYR A 2 -2.15 -34.81 -5.37
CA TYR A 2 -1.20 -33.86 -5.96
C TYR A 2 0.28 -34.31 -5.99
N GLU A 3 0.53 -35.62 -6.11
CA GLU A 3 1.91 -36.16 -6.02
C GLU A 3 2.79 -35.77 -7.22
N LYS A 4 2.22 -35.64 -8.42
CA LYS A 4 2.95 -35.24 -9.62
C LYS A 4 3.41 -33.78 -9.49
N GLU A 5 2.50 -32.92 -9.06
CA GLU A 5 2.69 -31.48 -8.83
C GLU A 5 3.76 -31.26 -7.77
N ARG A 6 3.69 -32.00 -6.65
CA ARG A 6 4.70 -32.00 -5.59
C ARG A 6 6.07 -32.46 -6.08
N ALA A 7 6.12 -33.53 -6.88
CA ALA A 7 7.36 -34.02 -7.42
C ALA A 7 8.02 -32.98 -8.33
N ALA A 8 7.24 -32.32 -9.20
CA ALA A 8 7.72 -31.24 -10.06
C ALA A 8 8.23 -30.04 -9.26
N ALA A 9 7.47 -29.57 -8.27
CA ALA A 9 7.87 -28.44 -7.43
C ALA A 9 9.11 -28.74 -6.56
N ARG A 10 9.23 -29.97 -6.03
CA ARG A 10 10.42 -30.41 -5.29
C ARG A 10 11.65 -30.48 -6.20
N GLU A 11 11.48 -30.97 -7.43
CA GLU A 11 12.57 -30.99 -8.40
C GLU A 11 12.98 -29.57 -8.78
N PHE A 12 12.03 -28.67 -9.03
CA PHE A 12 12.31 -27.27 -9.26
C PHE A 12 13.13 -26.65 -8.13
N ASN A 13 12.67 -26.77 -6.89
CA ASN A 13 13.36 -26.23 -5.72
C ASN A 13 14.78 -26.79 -5.56
N ARG A 14 14.99 -28.09 -5.86
CA ARG A 14 16.32 -28.71 -5.84
C ARG A 14 17.27 -28.15 -6.89
N GLN A 15 16.73 -27.72 -8.03
CA GLN A 15 17.50 -27.18 -9.16
C GLN A 15 17.65 -25.66 -9.12
N LEU A 16 16.89 -24.97 -8.25
CA LEU A 16 16.77 -23.52 -8.23
C LEU A 16 18.09 -22.85 -7.86
N GLU A 17 18.76 -23.28 -6.79
CA GLU A 17 20.03 -22.71 -6.32
C GLU A 17 21.09 -22.70 -7.44
N HIS A 18 21.23 -23.81 -8.17
CA HIS A 18 22.16 -23.87 -9.30
C HIS A 18 21.72 -22.94 -10.45
N LEU A 19 20.43 -22.79 -10.70
CA LEU A 19 19.95 -21.86 -11.73
C LEU A 19 20.19 -20.40 -11.33
N GLU A 20 19.90 -20.04 -10.08
CA GLU A 20 20.13 -18.73 -9.48
C GLU A 20 21.59 -18.31 -9.61
N ASP A 21 22.54 -19.16 -9.19
CA ASP A 21 23.97 -18.88 -9.29
C ASP A 21 24.41 -18.52 -10.71
N ARG A 22 23.86 -19.22 -11.70
CA ARG A 22 24.16 -18.95 -13.12
C ARG A 22 23.51 -17.66 -13.59
N VAL A 23 22.24 -17.44 -13.25
CA VAL A 23 21.51 -16.22 -13.62
C VAL A 23 22.16 -14.98 -13.02
N PHE A 24 22.46 -15.00 -11.72
CA PHE A 24 23.13 -13.89 -11.02
C PHE A 24 24.52 -13.64 -11.58
N GLY A 25 25.34 -14.69 -11.70
CA GLY A 25 26.68 -14.57 -12.25
C GLY A 25 26.68 -13.97 -13.66
N TRP A 26 25.77 -14.43 -14.52
CA TRP A 26 25.63 -13.91 -15.88
C TRP A 26 25.12 -12.46 -15.90
N GLY A 27 24.05 -12.15 -15.17
CA GLY A 27 23.44 -10.84 -15.10
C GLY A 27 24.41 -9.76 -14.59
N ILE A 28 25.14 -10.05 -13.51
CA ILE A 28 26.16 -9.15 -12.95
C ILE A 28 27.31 -8.96 -13.95
N ARG A 29 27.84 -10.03 -14.55
CA ARG A 29 28.98 -9.90 -15.48
C ARG A 29 28.62 -9.15 -16.75
N LYS A 30 27.51 -9.50 -17.39
CA LYS A 30 27.12 -9.02 -18.73
C LYS A 30 26.34 -7.71 -18.71
N TYR A 31 25.43 -7.54 -17.75
CA TYR A 31 24.50 -6.41 -17.71
C TYR A 31 24.72 -5.48 -16.52
N LYS A 32 25.67 -5.80 -15.61
CA LYS A 32 25.95 -4.99 -14.41
C LYS A 32 24.67 -4.75 -13.60
N LEU A 33 23.83 -5.78 -13.48
CA LEU A 33 22.52 -5.64 -12.84
C LEU A 33 22.61 -5.21 -11.38
N ASP A 34 23.69 -5.54 -10.68
CA ASP A 34 24.03 -5.03 -9.36
C ASP A 34 24.11 -3.49 -9.33
N LYS A 35 24.81 -2.90 -10.31
CA LYS A 35 24.90 -1.45 -10.46
C LYS A 35 23.60 -0.84 -10.93
N ALA A 36 22.88 -1.51 -11.82
CA ALA A 36 21.57 -1.06 -12.27
C ALA A 36 20.57 -1.02 -11.11
N PHE A 37 20.57 -2.05 -10.25
CA PHE A 37 19.77 -2.06 -9.03
C PHE A 37 20.14 -0.89 -8.12
N ALA A 38 21.44 -0.72 -7.81
CA ALA A 38 21.89 0.36 -6.93
C ALA A 38 21.53 1.76 -7.48
N ASN A 39 21.58 1.95 -8.81
CA ASN A 39 21.23 3.23 -9.41
C ASN A 39 19.72 3.51 -9.42
N ILE A 40 18.90 2.50 -9.71
CA ILE A 40 17.45 2.66 -9.86
C ILE A 40 16.76 2.62 -8.50
N HIS A 41 17.11 1.65 -7.66
CA HIS A 41 16.43 1.33 -6.41
C HIS A 41 17.19 1.78 -5.17
N GLY A 42 18.48 2.10 -5.29
CA GLY A 42 19.32 2.58 -4.18
C GLY A 42 18.71 3.75 -3.39
N PRO A 43 18.11 4.77 -4.02
CA PRO A 43 17.48 5.88 -3.29
C PRO A 43 16.35 5.46 -2.34
N TYR A 44 15.72 4.30 -2.56
CA TYR A 44 14.65 3.77 -1.72
C TYR A 44 15.16 2.75 -0.70
N MET A 45 16.45 2.41 -0.70
CA MET A 45 16.97 1.37 0.19
C MET A 45 17.04 1.79 1.65
N ASP A 46 17.14 3.10 1.91
CA ASP A 46 17.21 3.66 3.27
C ASP A 46 15.93 3.40 4.07
N SER A 47 14.77 3.26 3.43
CA SER A 47 13.53 2.87 4.12
C SER A 47 13.57 1.42 4.61
N PHE A 48 14.50 0.60 4.15
CA PHE A 48 14.67 -0.75 4.67
C PHE A 48 15.68 -0.80 5.83
N ASP A 49 16.13 0.35 6.34
CA ASP A 49 16.93 0.42 7.56
C ASP A 49 16.14 -0.14 8.75
N GLY A 50 16.68 -1.20 9.36
CA GLY A 50 16.04 -1.94 10.45
C GLY A 50 15.41 -3.27 10.03
N PHE A 51 15.29 -3.55 8.73
CA PHE A 51 14.94 -4.88 8.27
C PHE A 51 16.10 -5.86 8.48
N PRO A 52 15.82 -7.16 8.66
CA PRO A 52 16.87 -8.18 8.70
C PRO A 52 17.75 -8.15 7.44
N ASP A 53 19.08 -8.26 7.58
CA ASP A 53 20.02 -8.26 6.44
C ASP A 53 19.65 -9.26 5.33
N ASN A 54 19.10 -10.42 5.71
CA ASN A 54 18.65 -11.43 4.76
C ASN A 54 17.44 -10.98 3.95
N TYR A 55 16.58 -10.12 4.50
CA TYR A 55 15.44 -9.55 3.79
C TYR A 55 15.89 -8.72 2.59
N VAL A 56 16.78 -7.75 2.83
CA VAL A 56 17.32 -6.89 1.77
C VAL A 56 18.06 -7.72 0.71
N LYS A 57 18.85 -8.72 1.13
CA LYS A 57 19.53 -9.63 0.20
C LYS A 57 18.54 -10.42 -0.65
N MET A 58 17.46 -10.96 -0.07
CA MET A 58 16.41 -11.67 -0.80
C MET A 58 15.67 -10.73 -1.77
N MET A 59 15.42 -9.50 -1.37
CA MET A 59 14.77 -8.50 -2.21
C MET A 59 15.62 -8.17 -3.45
N ILE A 60 16.93 -7.94 -3.27
CA ILE A 60 17.88 -7.72 -4.37
C ILE A 60 17.95 -8.97 -5.26
N ALA A 61 18.10 -10.16 -4.67
CA ALA A 61 18.17 -11.41 -5.41
C ALA A 61 16.91 -11.63 -6.26
N ALA A 62 15.73 -11.37 -5.70
CA ALA A 62 14.47 -11.50 -6.42
C ALA A 62 14.36 -10.54 -7.60
N TRP A 63 14.80 -9.29 -7.45
CA TRP A 63 14.86 -8.35 -8.57
C TRP A 63 15.85 -8.78 -9.65
N LEU A 64 17.06 -9.22 -9.27
CA LEU A 64 18.07 -9.67 -10.23
C LEU A 64 17.62 -10.90 -11.02
N PHE A 65 17.01 -11.86 -10.32
CA PHE A 65 16.53 -13.11 -10.91
C PHE A 65 15.39 -12.82 -11.89
N SER A 66 14.39 -12.08 -11.44
CA SER A 66 13.24 -11.68 -12.25
C SER A 66 13.67 -10.83 -13.45
N ARG A 67 14.64 -9.93 -13.31
CA ARG A 67 15.09 -9.08 -14.43
C ARG A 67 15.59 -9.88 -15.62
N VAL A 68 16.20 -11.03 -15.39
CA VAL A 68 16.64 -11.93 -16.46
C VAL A 68 15.52 -12.81 -16.97
N LEU A 69 14.66 -13.29 -16.08
CA LEU A 69 13.70 -14.36 -16.37
C LEU A 69 12.28 -13.89 -16.70
N LEU A 70 11.99 -12.59 -16.60
CA LEU A 70 10.73 -11.98 -17.05
C LEU A 70 10.83 -11.34 -18.45
N ASP A 71 12.04 -11.27 -19.02
CA ASP A 71 12.26 -10.78 -20.37
C ASP A 71 12.57 -11.96 -21.31
N PRO A 72 11.67 -12.30 -22.26
CA PRO A 72 11.87 -13.40 -23.19
C PRO A 72 13.17 -13.32 -23.98
N GLU A 73 13.65 -12.11 -24.30
CA GLU A 73 14.93 -11.93 -25.00
C GLU A 73 16.11 -12.20 -24.09
N LEU A 74 16.07 -11.73 -22.84
CA LEU A 74 17.14 -12.00 -21.88
C LEU A 74 17.21 -13.48 -21.53
N ILE A 75 16.09 -14.19 -21.44
CA ILE A 75 16.06 -15.66 -21.30
C ILE A 75 16.85 -16.32 -22.44
N ILE A 76 16.61 -15.92 -23.69
CA ILE A 76 17.31 -16.48 -24.87
C ILE A 76 18.80 -16.16 -24.82
N LYS A 77 19.15 -14.90 -24.50
CA LYS A 77 20.55 -14.46 -24.41
C LYS A 77 21.27 -15.22 -23.29
N PHE A 78 20.64 -15.40 -22.14
CA PHE A 78 21.13 -16.18 -21.00
C PHE A 78 21.36 -17.64 -21.40
N ALA A 79 20.32 -18.33 -21.88
CA ALA A 79 20.37 -19.73 -22.27
C ALA A 79 21.47 -20.02 -23.31
N ARG A 80 21.69 -19.09 -24.25
CA ARG A 80 22.77 -19.20 -25.24
C ARG A 80 24.17 -19.04 -24.65
N ASN A 81 24.35 -18.09 -23.73
CA ASN A 81 25.66 -17.81 -23.14
C ASN A 81 26.07 -18.87 -22.09
N GLU A 82 25.11 -19.41 -21.35
CA GLU A 82 25.38 -20.34 -20.25
C GLU A 82 25.09 -21.81 -20.66
N LYS A 83 24.92 -22.10 -21.96
CA LYS A 83 24.52 -23.41 -22.49
C LYS A 83 25.33 -24.59 -21.95
N GLU A 84 26.64 -24.43 -21.80
CA GLU A 84 27.55 -25.48 -21.31
C GLU A 84 27.47 -25.69 -19.80
N SER A 85 27.01 -24.68 -19.07
CA SER A 85 26.90 -24.69 -17.61
C SER A 85 25.50 -25.08 -17.12
N LEU A 86 24.48 -25.04 -17.98
CA LEU A 86 23.10 -25.36 -17.61
C LEU A 86 22.82 -26.87 -17.71
N PHE A 87 22.14 -27.42 -16.70
CA PHE A 87 21.65 -28.80 -16.79
C PHE A 87 20.52 -28.92 -17.83
N PRO A 88 20.27 -30.13 -18.36
CA PRO A 88 19.17 -30.35 -19.30
C PRO A 88 17.81 -29.87 -18.77
N ILE A 89 17.56 -30.03 -17.47
CA ILE A 89 16.32 -29.59 -16.82
C ILE A 89 16.17 -28.07 -16.81
N HIS A 90 17.26 -27.32 -16.59
CA HIS A 90 17.23 -25.85 -16.67
C HIS A 90 16.85 -25.38 -18.07
N ASN A 91 17.40 -26.01 -19.11
CA ASN A 91 17.01 -25.70 -20.50
C ASN A 91 15.53 -26.01 -20.76
N GLY A 92 14.98 -27.03 -20.11
CA GLY A 92 13.54 -27.32 -20.09
C GLY A 92 12.74 -26.14 -19.55
N TYR A 93 13.07 -25.68 -18.34
CA TYR A 93 12.42 -24.52 -17.71
C TYR A 93 12.53 -23.26 -18.56
N LEU A 94 13.73 -22.89 -19.02
CA LEU A 94 13.93 -21.67 -19.83
C LEU A 94 13.15 -21.71 -21.15
N LYS A 95 13.06 -22.88 -21.80
CA LYS A 95 12.26 -23.06 -23.03
C LYS A 95 10.77 -22.93 -22.75
N TYR A 96 10.31 -23.44 -21.60
CA TYR A 96 8.93 -23.32 -21.16
C TYR A 96 8.60 -21.86 -20.81
N TRP A 97 9.42 -21.21 -19.99
CA TRP A 97 9.23 -19.82 -19.55
C TRP A 97 9.24 -18.81 -20.69
N LYS A 98 10.01 -19.06 -21.75
CA LYS A 98 9.93 -18.26 -22.97
C LYS A 98 8.49 -18.15 -23.52
N LYS A 99 7.68 -19.20 -23.37
CA LYS A 99 6.29 -19.25 -23.83
C LYS A 99 5.26 -18.95 -22.73
N HIS A 100 5.61 -19.24 -21.49
CA HIS A 100 4.78 -19.07 -20.31
C HIS A 100 5.58 -18.24 -19.30
N GLN A 101 5.54 -16.92 -19.46
CA GLN A 101 6.38 -16.03 -18.68
C GLN A 101 6.07 -16.17 -17.18
N PRO A 102 7.09 -16.14 -16.32
CA PRO A 102 6.86 -15.90 -14.89
C PRO A 102 6.22 -14.52 -14.70
N ILE A 103 5.57 -14.31 -13.56
CA ILE A 103 4.83 -13.07 -13.29
C ILE A 103 4.97 -12.65 -11.82
N TRP A 104 5.03 -11.35 -11.56
CA TRP A 104 4.60 -10.86 -10.25
C TRP A 104 3.08 -10.92 -10.21
N SER A 105 2.52 -11.47 -9.14
CA SER A 105 1.09 -11.62 -8.96
C SER A 105 0.68 -11.07 -7.60
N LEU A 106 -0.44 -10.34 -7.59
CA LEU A 106 -1.20 -9.94 -6.42
C LEU A 106 -2.42 -10.86 -6.35
N PHE A 107 -2.53 -11.70 -5.33
CA PHE A 107 -3.56 -12.74 -5.27
C PHE A 107 -4.12 -12.98 -3.86
N TYR A 108 -5.29 -13.61 -3.80
CA TYR A 108 -5.81 -14.24 -2.58
C TYR A 108 -5.69 -15.76 -2.65
N ILE A 109 -5.56 -16.41 -1.50
CA ILE A 109 -5.70 -17.87 -1.39
C ILE A 109 -7.19 -18.20 -1.32
N ARG A 110 -7.74 -18.83 -2.36
CA ARG A 110 -9.14 -19.27 -2.40
C ARG A 110 -9.35 -20.58 -1.68
N GLU A 111 -8.40 -21.51 -1.79
CA GLU A 111 -8.52 -22.82 -1.16
C GLU A 111 -7.14 -23.41 -0.80
N LYS A 112 -7.03 -24.01 0.38
CA LYS A 112 -5.87 -24.82 0.78
C LYS A 112 -6.19 -26.29 0.51
N LYS A 113 -5.67 -26.84 -0.58
CA LYS A 113 -5.92 -28.24 -0.97
C LYS A 113 -5.10 -29.22 -0.13
N ASP A 114 -3.90 -28.81 0.27
CA ASP A 114 -2.94 -29.57 1.07
C ASP A 114 -1.92 -28.58 1.70
N ASP A 115 -0.97 -29.07 2.50
CA ASP A 115 0.00 -28.23 3.24
C ASP A 115 0.85 -27.33 2.32
N ASP A 116 1.13 -27.77 1.10
CA ASP A 116 1.98 -27.07 0.14
C ASP A 116 1.31 -26.83 -1.22
N VAL A 117 -0.01 -27.07 -1.32
CA VAL A 117 -0.79 -26.92 -2.55
C VAL A 117 -2.00 -26.02 -2.32
N LEU A 118 -2.03 -24.91 -3.04
CA LEU A 118 -3.00 -23.83 -2.89
C LEU A 118 -3.71 -23.58 -4.21
N VAL A 119 -4.98 -23.20 -4.13
CA VAL A 119 -5.69 -22.54 -5.22
C VAL A 119 -5.68 -21.06 -4.93
N ILE A 120 -5.07 -20.27 -5.82
CA ILE A 120 -4.98 -18.82 -5.71
C ILE A 120 -5.77 -18.16 -6.83
N GLU A 121 -6.19 -16.91 -6.62
CA GLU A 121 -6.82 -16.10 -7.64
C GLU A 121 -6.09 -14.76 -7.74
N ASP A 122 -5.51 -14.51 -8.92
CA ASP A 122 -4.86 -13.25 -9.26
C ASP A 122 -5.91 -12.14 -9.34
N GLN A 123 -5.66 -11.02 -8.66
CA GLN A 123 -6.63 -9.95 -8.47
C GLN A 123 -6.69 -8.95 -9.63
N LEU A 124 -5.72 -9.00 -10.55
CA LEU A 124 -5.79 -8.21 -11.77
C LEU A 124 -6.54 -8.97 -12.87
N THR A 125 -6.16 -10.22 -13.07
CA THR A 125 -6.66 -11.02 -14.21
C THR A 125 -7.84 -11.92 -13.86
N GLU A 126 -8.22 -12.01 -12.58
CA GLU A 126 -9.22 -12.91 -12.00
C GLU A 126 -8.94 -14.41 -12.28
N LYS A 127 -7.73 -14.74 -12.74
CA LYS A 127 -7.37 -16.11 -13.10
C LYS A 127 -7.08 -16.93 -11.86
N THR A 128 -7.74 -18.07 -11.77
CA THR A 128 -7.44 -19.09 -10.78
C THR A 128 -6.24 -19.94 -11.20
N MET A 129 -5.29 -20.15 -10.28
CA MET A 129 -4.07 -20.91 -10.51
C MET A 129 -3.81 -21.92 -9.38
N LEU A 130 -3.20 -23.06 -9.73
CA LEU A 130 -2.71 -24.01 -8.74
C LEU A 130 -1.28 -23.63 -8.36
N LEU A 131 -1.07 -23.20 -7.12
CA LEU A 131 0.21 -22.76 -6.59
C LEU A 131 0.77 -23.80 -5.62
N HIS A 132 2.02 -24.20 -5.84
CA HIS A 132 2.78 -24.97 -4.87
C HIS A 132 3.72 -24.05 -4.08
N SER A 133 3.47 -23.89 -2.78
CA SER A 133 4.33 -23.11 -1.88
C SER A 133 4.28 -23.64 -0.44
N ARG A 134 5.43 -24.04 0.10
CA ARG A 134 5.55 -24.49 1.50
C ARG A 134 5.47 -23.34 2.50
N ASN A 135 5.84 -22.14 2.08
CA ASN A 135 5.94 -20.97 2.96
C ASN A 135 4.58 -20.25 3.14
N MET A 136 3.55 -20.69 2.42
CA MET A 136 2.20 -20.10 2.46
C MET A 136 1.17 -20.97 3.21
N ALA A 137 1.57 -22.14 3.72
CA ALA A 137 0.67 -23.07 4.41
C ALA A 137 -0.11 -22.39 5.56
N GLY A 138 0.58 -21.55 6.33
CA GLY A 138 0.04 -20.84 7.49
C GLY A 138 -0.54 -19.45 7.21
N MET A 139 -0.56 -19.00 5.96
CA MET A 139 -1.02 -17.64 5.62
C MET A 139 -2.55 -17.53 5.62
N ASP A 140 -3.05 -16.35 5.97
CA ASP A 140 -4.48 -16.06 5.96
C ASP A 140 -5.05 -16.03 4.53
N THR A 141 -6.28 -16.48 4.35
CA THR A 141 -6.93 -16.60 3.03
C THR A 141 -7.61 -15.32 2.56
N ASP A 142 -7.93 -14.43 3.49
CA ASP A 142 -8.63 -13.16 3.28
C ASP A 142 -7.67 -11.96 3.15
N LYS A 143 -6.36 -12.22 3.10
CA LYS A 143 -5.33 -11.17 3.00
C LYS A 143 -4.63 -11.20 1.65
N PRO A 144 -4.39 -10.03 1.03
CA PRO A 144 -3.70 -9.96 -0.25
C PRO A 144 -2.26 -10.44 -0.10
N ILE A 145 -1.81 -11.21 -1.09
CA ILE A 145 -0.45 -11.74 -1.15
C ILE A 145 0.22 -11.27 -2.44
N ILE A 146 1.45 -10.79 -2.33
CA ILE A 146 2.33 -10.53 -3.48
C ILE A 146 3.47 -11.53 -3.50
N SER A 147 3.68 -12.17 -4.64
CA SER A 147 4.84 -13.02 -4.89
C SER A 147 5.19 -13.10 -6.37
N LEU A 148 6.47 -13.40 -6.65
CA LEU A 148 6.92 -13.78 -7.98
C LEU A 148 6.57 -15.26 -8.20
N LEU A 149 5.80 -15.53 -9.25
CA LEU A 149 5.32 -16.85 -9.59
C LEU A 149 5.99 -17.36 -10.87
N PHE A 150 6.53 -18.58 -10.80
CA PHE A 150 7.09 -19.28 -11.95
C PHE A 150 6.17 -20.43 -12.36
N PRO A 151 5.81 -20.54 -13.65
CA PRO A 151 5.01 -21.66 -14.12
C PRO A 151 5.93 -22.86 -14.37
N LEU A 152 5.59 -24.03 -13.87
CA LEU A 152 6.38 -25.25 -14.09
C LEU A 152 5.89 -26.02 -15.32
N GLU A 153 4.65 -26.50 -15.28
CA GLU A 153 3.95 -27.23 -16.36
C GLU A 153 2.42 -27.12 -16.12
N GLU A 154 1.60 -27.23 -17.17
CA GLU A 154 0.14 -27.48 -17.11
C GLU A 154 -0.64 -26.71 -16.01
N GLY A 155 -0.42 -25.40 -15.87
CA GLY A 155 -1.16 -24.55 -14.92
C GLY A 155 -0.71 -24.65 -13.46
N ILE A 156 0.41 -25.33 -13.19
CA ILE A 156 1.06 -25.39 -11.87
C ILE A 156 2.10 -24.27 -11.78
N TRP A 157 2.01 -23.51 -10.69
CA TRP A 157 2.90 -22.41 -10.37
C TRP A 157 3.68 -22.70 -9.09
N VAL A 158 4.84 -22.06 -8.95
CA VAL A 158 5.63 -22.04 -7.71
C VAL A 158 5.98 -20.61 -7.35
N SER A 159 5.90 -20.29 -6.07
CA SER A 159 6.34 -19.00 -5.54
C SER A 159 7.86 -18.97 -5.45
N TYR A 160 8.46 -17.82 -5.74
CA TYR A 160 9.90 -17.59 -5.64
C TYR A 160 10.19 -16.30 -4.86
N GLY A 161 11.27 -16.32 -4.07
CA GLY A 161 11.75 -15.16 -3.33
C GLY A 161 10.87 -14.81 -2.13
N ILE A 162 10.71 -13.51 -1.89
CA ILE A 162 9.92 -12.99 -0.77
C ILE A 162 8.43 -13.17 -1.08
N ILE A 163 7.70 -13.72 -0.11
CA ILE A 163 6.25 -13.82 -0.13
C ILE A 163 5.73 -12.81 0.87
N ARG A 164 4.89 -11.89 0.41
CA ARG A 164 4.38 -10.78 1.22
C ARG A 164 2.90 -10.95 1.42
N GLN A 165 2.45 -11.01 2.66
CA GLN A 165 1.03 -10.98 3.01
C GLN A 165 0.77 -9.68 3.75
N TYR A 166 -0.18 -8.89 3.28
CA TYR A 166 -0.42 -7.56 3.83
C TYR A 166 -1.68 -7.55 4.69
N LYS A 167 -1.52 -7.25 5.98
CA LYS A 167 -2.61 -7.25 6.97
C LYS A 167 -3.34 -5.92 7.03
N GLY A 168 -2.60 -4.83 6.81
CA GLY A 168 -3.09 -3.45 6.80
C GLY A 168 -3.68 -2.98 5.48
N SER A 169 -3.96 -3.90 4.55
CA SER A 169 -4.43 -3.55 3.22
C SER A 169 -5.27 -4.65 2.58
N PHE A 170 -6.02 -4.26 1.55
CA PHE A 170 -6.74 -5.15 0.65
C PHE A 170 -6.12 -5.05 -0.76
N ALA A 171 -6.45 -5.98 -1.64
CA ALA A 171 -5.96 -5.96 -3.01
C ALA A 171 -6.30 -4.65 -3.75
N TYR A 172 -7.53 -4.13 -3.60
CA TYR A 172 -7.96 -2.91 -4.28
C TYR A 172 -7.11 -1.69 -3.90
N HIS A 173 -6.67 -1.57 -2.65
CA HIS A 173 -5.74 -0.50 -2.24
C HIS A 173 -4.40 -0.54 -3.00
N LEU A 174 -3.89 -1.74 -3.28
CA LEU A 174 -2.61 -1.92 -3.99
C LEU A 174 -2.77 -1.70 -5.49
N LEU A 175 -3.96 -1.99 -6.02
CA LEU A 175 -4.35 -1.67 -7.39
C LEU A 175 -4.52 -0.15 -7.56
N ASP A 176 -5.13 0.53 -6.59
CA ASP A 176 -5.23 1.99 -6.60
C ASP A 176 -3.86 2.66 -6.48
N LEU A 177 -2.93 2.07 -5.71
CA LEU A 177 -1.53 2.53 -5.68
C LEU A 177 -0.89 2.39 -7.06
N MET A 178 -1.09 1.24 -7.72
CA MET A 178 -0.60 1.02 -9.07
C MET A 178 -1.17 2.06 -10.04
N ARG A 179 -2.48 2.31 -10.01
CA ARG A 179 -3.13 3.32 -10.85
C ARG A 179 -2.59 4.72 -10.59
N LEU A 180 -2.40 5.09 -9.32
CA LEU A 180 -1.87 6.39 -8.93
C LEU A 180 -0.41 6.60 -9.39
N MET A 181 0.41 5.55 -9.33
CA MET A 181 1.81 5.61 -9.71
C MET A 181 2.03 5.48 -11.22
N ASP A 182 1.19 4.71 -11.92
CA ASP A 182 1.34 4.40 -13.34
C ASP A 182 0.02 3.91 -13.97
N GLU A 183 -0.82 4.87 -14.36
CA GLU A 183 -2.12 4.61 -14.98
C GLU A 183 -2.02 3.76 -16.25
N GLU A 184 -1.00 3.98 -17.11
CA GLU A 184 -0.80 3.21 -18.34
C GLU A 184 -0.60 1.71 -18.05
N LEU A 185 0.24 1.38 -17.06
CA LEU A 185 0.45 -0.01 -16.68
C LEU A 185 -0.77 -0.62 -15.98
N TYR A 186 -1.51 0.19 -15.22
CA TYR A 186 -2.76 -0.25 -14.59
C TYR A 186 -3.81 -0.62 -15.64
N GLU A 187 -4.05 0.24 -16.63
CA GLU A 187 -4.97 -0.03 -17.74
C GLU A 187 -4.55 -1.23 -18.58
N ALA A 188 -3.24 -1.48 -18.70
CA ALA A 188 -2.69 -2.64 -19.39
C ALA A 188 -2.74 -3.94 -18.57
N GLU A 189 -3.22 -3.90 -17.32
CA GLU A 189 -3.20 -5.01 -16.36
C GLU A 189 -1.79 -5.63 -16.17
N ASP A 190 -0.72 -4.84 -16.34
CA ASP A 190 0.67 -5.33 -16.35
C ASP A 190 1.37 -5.08 -15.00
N PHE A 191 0.92 -5.82 -13.98
CA PHE A 191 1.53 -5.78 -12.64
C PHE A 191 3.01 -6.15 -12.64
N THR A 192 3.42 -7.03 -13.56
CA THR A 192 4.80 -7.50 -13.63
C THR A 192 5.75 -6.39 -14.06
N SER A 193 5.40 -5.65 -15.11
CA SER A 193 6.19 -4.49 -15.54
C SER A 193 6.16 -3.37 -14.50
N PHE A 194 5.02 -3.17 -13.83
CA PHE A 194 4.89 -2.19 -12.75
C PHE A 194 5.85 -2.48 -11.60
N ILE A 195 5.84 -3.70 -11.05
CA ILE A 195 6.76 -4.11 -9.98
C ILE A 195 8.22 -3.99 -10.43
N HIS A 196 8.52 -4.27 -11.70
CA HIS A 196 9.89 -4.12 -12.21
C HIS A 196 10.36 -2.67 -12.28
N LYS A 197 9.48 -1.78 -12.73
CA LYS A 197 9.74 -0.34 -12.88
C LYS A 197 9.91 0.32 -11.53
N TYR A 198 9.02 0.00 -10.57
CA TYR A 198 8.96 0.66 -9.26
C TYR A 198 9.46 -0.19 -8.10
N TYR A 199 10.18 -1.29 -8.33
CA TYR A 199 10.50 -2.32 -7.32
C TYR A 199 10.91 -1.79 -5.94
N GLY A 200 11.94 -0.93 -5.86
CA GLY A 200 12.42 -0.37 -4.60
C GLY A 200 11.38 0.52 -3.93
N CYS A 201 10.78 1.44 -4.71
CA CYS A 201 9.75 2.37 -4.24
C CYS A 201 8.48 1.63 -3.78
N PHE A 202 7.93 0.76 -4.61
CA PHE A 202 6.71 0.02 -4.31
C PHE A 202 6.83 -0.81 -3.03
N PHE A 203 7.95 -1.49 -2.82
CA PHE A 203 8.12 -2.31 -1.62
C PHE A 203 8.46 -1.54 -0.35
N GLN A 204 8.54 -0.21 -0.38
CA GLN A 204 8.58 0.60 0.86
C GLN A 204 7.33 0.36 1.72
N ILE A 205 6.20 -0.06 1.11
CA ILE A 205 4.98 -0.46 1.83
C ILE A 205 5.24 -1.55 2.86
N ASP A 206 6.25 -2.41 2.68
CA ASP A 206 6.56 -3.49 3.60
C ASP A 206 6.81 -3.01 5.04
N GLN A 207 7.17 -1.73 5.24
CA GLN A 207 7.34 -1.10 6.55
C GLN A 207 6.07 -1.04 7.40
N THR A 208 4.90 -0.84 6.77
CA THR A 208 3.66 -0.56 7.52
C THR A 208 2.57 -1.58 7.29
N MET A 209 2.74 -2.52 6.35
CA MET A 209 1.68 -3.46 6.00
C MET A 209 1.41 -4.55 7.06
N GLU A 210 2.26 -4.70 8.07
CA GLU A 210 1.95 -5.49 9.28
C GLU A 210 1.04 -4.73 10.26
N SER A 211 0.91 -3.41 10.12
CA SER A 211 -0.05 -2.62 10.91
C SER A 211 -1.47 -3.07 10.57
N PRO A 212 -2.33 -3.29 11.56
CA PRO A 212 -3.72 -3.66 11.30
C PRO A 212 -4.47 -2.51 10.61
N LEU A 213 -5.54 -2.86 9.90
CA LEU A 213 -6.53 -1.90 9.43
C LEU A 213 -7.13 -1.14 10.62
N VAL A 214 -7.34 0.16 10.45
CA VAL A 214 -7.98 1.01 11.46
C VAL A 214 -9.49 0.93 11.29
N ILE A 215 -10.20 0.58 12.35
CA ILE A 215 -11.67 0.45 12.36
C ILE A 215 -12.25 1.39 13.40
N ASN A 216 -13.28 2.15 13.03
CA ASN A 216 -14.05 2.98 13.93
C ASN A 216 -15.55 2.70 13.76
N LYS A 217 -16.26 2.35 14.84
CA LYS A 217 -17.71 2.05 14.83
C LYS A 217 -18.15 1.12 13.68
N LYS A 218 -17.35 0.07 13.40
CA LYS A 218 -17.53 -0.93 12.33
C LYS A 218 -17.22 -0.44 10.90
N GLU A 219 -16.81 0.80 10.72
CA GLU A 219 -16.34 1.33 9.45
C GLU A 219 -14.81 1.26 9.39
N LEU A 220 -14.27 0.93 8.22
CA LEU A 220 -12.85 1.06 7.96
C LEU A 220 -12.50 2.54 7.80
N VAL A 221 -11.45 2.97 8.48
CA VAL A 221 -10.88 4.31 8.30
C VAL A 221 -9.91 4.24 7.13
N GLU A 222 -10.29 4.89 6.04
CA GLU A 222 -9.61 4.84 4.75
C GLU A 222 -9.70 6.22 4.11
N LYS A 223 -8.64 6.69 3.44
CA LYS A 223 -8.69 7.92 2.66
C LYS A 223 -9.36 7.58 1.32
N ASN A 224 -10.47 8.26 1.04
CA ASN A 224 -11.29 8.07 -0.15
C ASN A 224 -11.36 9.39 -0.92
N TRP A 225 -11.10 9.41 -2.22
CA TRP A 225 -11.30 10.62 -3.01
C TRP A 225 -11.62 10.41 -4.50
N MET A 226 -12.15 11.46 -5.11
CA MET A 226 -12.48 11.55 -6.53
C MET A 226 -12.29 12.99 -7.02
N GLU A 227 -11.85 13.14 -8.26
CA GLU A 227 -11.80 14.41 -8.98
C GLU A 227 -12.80 14.39 -10.15
N ILE A 228 -13.64 15.41 -10.26
CA ILE A 228 -14.70 15.46 -11.28
C ILE A 228 -14.96 16.90 -11.71
N ILE A 229 -15.49 17.09 -12.92
CA ILE A 229 -16.01 18.37 -13.39
C ILE A 229 -17.49 18.46 -13.08
N LEU A 230 -17.91 19.48 -12.33
CA LEU A 230 -19.31 19.77 -12.00
C LEU A 230 -19.79 21.05 -12.68
N LEU A 231 -20.34 20.91 -13.89
CA LEU A 231 -20.89 22.02 -14.65
C LEU A 231 -22.07 22.67 -13.91
N ASP A 232 -22.11 24.00 -13.91
CA ASP A 232 -23.19 24.78 -13.27
C ASP A 232 -23.37 24.47 -11.76
N PHE A 233 -22.32 24.03 -11.07
CA PHE A 233 -22.38 23.76 -9.63
C PHE A 233 -22.43 25.03 -8.80
N ASP A 234 -23.52 25.21 -8.06
CA ASP A 234 -23.67 26.28 -7.07
C ASP A 234 -23.41 25.74 -5.64
N PRO A 235 -22.19 25.89 -5.11
CA PRO A 235 -21.88 25.39 -3.77
C PRO A 235 -22.68 26.11 -2.66
N TYR A 236 -23.10 27.35 -2.87
CA TYR A 236 -23.79 28.15 -1.85
C TYR A 236 -25.26 27.73 -1.65
N ALA A 237 -25.86 27.11 -2.67
CA ALA A 237 -27.18 26.46 -2.55
C ALA A 237 -27.18 25.37 -1.46
N LEU A 238 -26.02 24.80 -1.14
CA LEU A 238 -25.86 23.72 -0.18
C LEU A 238 -25.52 24.20 1.25
N SER A 239 -25.52 25.51 1.52
CA SER A 239 -25.20 26.14 2.82
C SER A 239 -26.00 25.61 4.03
N LYS A 240 -27.18 25.00 3.80
CA LYS A 240 -27.92 24.32 4.87
C LYS A 240 -27.26 23.01 5.30
N LYS A 241 -26.71 22.26 4.35
CA LYS A 241 -26.08 20.95 4.52
C LYS A 241 -24.59 21.04 4.90
N PHE A 242 -23.92 22.13 4.50
CA PHE A 242 -22.48 22.31 4.66
C PHE A 242 -22.11 23.58 5.43
N ASN A 243 -20.93 23.55 6.06
CA ASN A 243 -20.19 24.76 6.41
C ASN A 243 -19.34 25.14 5.18
N ILE A 244 -19.39 26.40 4.77
CA ILE A 244 -18.77 26.86 3.53
C ILE A 244 -17.69 27.89 3.88
N ASP A 245 -16.47 27.62 3.42
CA ASP A 245 -15.34 28.54 3.47
C ASP A 245 -14.89 28.84 2.04
N GLU A 246 -14.34 30.02 1.79
CA GLU A 246 -13.85 30.40 0.47
C GLU A 246 -12.49 31.07 0.61
N SER A 247 -11.55 30.67 -0.25
CA SER A 247 -10.22 31.26 -0.33
C SER A 247 -9.72 31.21 -1.77
N SER A 248 -9.29 32.36 -2.28
CA SER A 248 -8.65 32.49 -3.60
C SER A 248 -9.44 31.82 -4.75
N GLY A 249 -10.76 31.93 -4.76
CA GLY A 249 -11.63 31.37 -5.81
C GLY A 249 -11.97 29.87 -5.63
N ILE A 250 -11.42 29.23 -4.60
CA ILE A 250 -11.74 27.87 -4.19
C ILE A 250 -12.78 27.90 -3.07
N VAL A 251 -13.86 27.16 -3.23
CA VAL A 251 -14.91 26.98 -2.23
C VAL A 251 -14.75 25.61 -1.57
N ARG A 252 -14.64 25.61 -0.24
CA ARG A 252 -14.58 24.39 0.58
C ARG A 252 -15.92 24.18 1.29
N LEU A 253 -16.53 23.03 1.07
CA LEU A 253 -17.78 22.61 1.70
C LEU A 253 -17.49 21.46 2.67
N LYS A 254 -17.62 21.71 3.97
CA LYS A 254 -17.51 20.68 5.02
C LYS A 254 -18.87 20.18 5.44
N ALA A 255 -19.13 18.88 5.32
CA ALA A 255 -20.43 18.31 5.66
C ALA A 255 -20.74 18.57 7.15
N LYS A 256 -21.95 19.05 7.46
CA LYS A 256 -22.39 19.20 8.85
C LYS A 256 -22.71 17.82 9.41
N SER A 257 -21.79 17.26 10.18
CA SER A 257 -21.94 15.95 10.82
C SER A 257 -21.69 16.04 12.33
N ASN A 258 -22.38 15.18 13.08
CA ASN A 258 -22.12 14.96 14.51
C ASN A 258 -21.09 13.85 14.74
N ASP A 259 -20.55 13.23 13.67
CA ASP A 259 -19.52 12.21 13.78
C ASP A 259 -18.17 12.84 14.17
N PRO A 260 -17.41 12.27 15.13
CA PRO A 260 -16.06 12.71 15.46
C PRO A 260 -15.02 12.53 14.34
N PHE A 261 -15.33 11.81 13.26
CA PHE A 261 -14.53 11.76 12.03
C PHE A 261 -15.23 12.47 10.85
N PRO A 262 -15.62 13.75 10.97
CA PRO A 262 -16.46 14.44 9.99
C PRO A 262 -15.64 14.97 8.80
N PHE A 263 -14.53 14.33 8.45
CA PHE A 263 -13.73 14.69 7.30
C PHE A 263 -14.43 14.16 6.05
N SER A 264 -15.53 14.80 5.67
CA SER A 264 -16.22 14.62 4.40
C SER A 264 -16.38 15.99 3.79
N GLU A 265 -15.55 16.28 2.81
CA GLU A 265 -15.32 17.63 2.31
C GLU A 265 -15.35 17.63 0.79
N ILE A 266 -15.86 18.73 0.22
CA ILE A 266 -15.79 19.04 -1.20
C ILE A 266 -15.00 20.31 -1.36
N TYR A 267 -14.06 20.31 -2.29
CA TYR A 267 -13.40 21.53 -2.74
C TYR A 267 -13.87 21.77 -4.17
N PHE A 268 -14.17 23.01 -4.50
CA PHE A 268 -14.69 23.38 -5.82
C PHE A 268 -14.01 24.64 -6.32
N ASN A 269 -13.48 24.57 -7.54
CA ASN A 269 -12.96 25.72 -8.25
C ASN A 269 -14.03 26.26 -9.21
N SER A 270 -14.54 27.46 -8.91
CA SER A 270 -15.59 28.07 -9.73
C SER A 270 -15.14 28.51 -11.14
N GLU A 271 -13.82 28.64 -11.38
CA GLU A 271 -13.28 29.02 -12.69
C GLU A 271 -13.08 27.81 -13.62
N THR A 272 -12.64 26.68 -13.07
CA THR A 272 -12.37 25.45 -13.84
C THR A 272 -13.51 24.45 -13.78
N GLU A 273 -14.49 24.66 -12.89
CA GLU A 273 -15.59 23.74 -12.59
C GLU A 273 -15.11 22.38 -12.04
N GLU A 274 -13.85 22.28 -11.63
CA GLU A 274 -13.27 21.09 -11.02
C GLU A 274 -13.69 20.99 -9.55
N ALA A 275 -14.04 19.78 -9.14
CA ALA A 275 -14.43 19.43 -7.79
C ALA A 275 -13.61 18.23 -7.29
N TYR A 276 -13.14 18.33 -6.05
CA TYR A 276 -12.47 17.27 -5.33
C TYR A 276 -13.32 16.84 -4.13
N PHE A 277 -13.73 15.57 -4.13
CA PHE A 277 -14.49 14.96 -3.06
C PHE A 277 -13.53 14.13 -2.21
N SER A 278 -13.51 14.34 -0.90
CA SER A 278 -12.66 13.55 0.01
C SER A 278 -13.43 13.11 1.24
N SER A 279 -13.23 11.85 1.63
CA SER A 279 -13.72 11.32 2.91
C SER A 279 -12.73 10.38 3.59
N MET A 280 -12.90 10.19 4.91
CA MET A 280 -12.12 9.24 5.72
C MET A 280 -12.79 7.87 5.90
N THR A 281 -13.93 7.65 5.25
CA THR A 281 -14.61 6.36 5.15
C THR A 281 -15.37 6.27 3.83
N LEU A 282 -15.56 5.06 3.28
CA LEU A 282 -16.36 4.87 2.07
C LEU A 282 -17.83 5.27 2.28
N LYS A 283 -18.37 5.01 3.48
CA LYS A 283 -19.71 5.46 3.85
C LYS A 283 -19.82 7.00 3.84
N GLY A 284 -18.83 7.68 4.42
CA GLY A 284 -18.78 9.14 4.43
C GLY A 284 -18.71 9.73 3.01
N TYR A 285 -17.94 9.11 2.11
CA TYR A 285 -17.92 9.49 0.69
C TYR A 285 -19.30 9.34 0.03
N ARG A 286 -19.97 8.20 0.23
CA ARG A 286 -21.32 7.97 -0.33
C ARG A 286 -22.36 8.94 0.25
N GLU A 287 -22.25 9.28 1.53
CA GLU A 287 -23.09 10.29 2.16
C GLU A 287 -22.82 11.68 1.57
N LEU A 288 -21.55 12.01 1.31
CA LEU A 288 -21.15 13.25 0.64
C LEU A 288 -21.79 13.37 -0.75
N CYS A 289 -21.71 12.31 -1.56
CA CYS A 289 -22.35 12.27 -2.88
C CYS A 289 -23.88 12.46 -2.79
N LYS A 290 -24.53 11.84 -1.79
CA LYS A 290 -25.97 12.03 -1.53
C LYS A 290 -26.33 13.45 -1.09
N LEU A 291 -25.42 14.19 -0.47
CA LEU A 291 -25.69 15.59 -0.11
C LEU A 291 -25.71 16.51 -1.35
N VAL A 292 -25.03 16.10 -2.43
CA VAL A 292 -24.94 16.75 -3.74
C VAL A 292 -25.85 16.05 -4.77
N ASN A 293 -26.99 15.51 -4.30
CA ASN A 293 -27.92 14.65 -5.05
C ASN A 293 -28.47 15.22 -6.39
N ASP A 294 -28.25 16.50 -6.67
CA ASP A 294 -28.69 17.12 -7.91
C ASP A 294 -27.75 16.79 -9.09
N TYR A 295 -26.64 16.09 -8.81
CA TYR A 295 -25.63 15.66 -9.78
C TYR A 295 -25.51 14.13 -9.78
N GLU A 296 -25.29 13.54 -10.97
CA GLU A 296 -25.00 12.11 -11.11
C GLU A 296 -23.54 11.86 -10.72
N LEU A 297 -23.32 11.49 -9.46
CA LEU A 297 -22.00 11.16 -8.92
C LEU A 297 -21.83 9.64 -8.81
N PRO A 298 -20.62 9.11 -9.08
CA PRO A 298 -20.28 7.71 -8.80
C PRO A 298 -20.49 7.36 -7.33
N GLU A 299 -20.96 6.13 -7.05
CA GLU A 299 -21.08 5.63 -5.66
C GLU A 299 -19.74 5.19 -5.07
N GLU A 300 -18.76 4.89 -5.93
CA GLU A 300 -17.40 4.54 -5.54
C GLU A 300 -16.47 5.71 -5.87
N PRO A 301 -15.55 6.07 -4.96
CA PRO A 301 -14.51 7.04 -5.26
C PRO A 301 -13.55 6.46 -6.30
N ASP A 302 -12.76 7.33 -6.93
CA ASP A 302 -11.68 6.86 -7.78
C ASP A 302 -10.71 6.06 -6.92
N TYR A 303 -10.18 6.68 -5.86
CA TYR A 303 -9.10 6.13 -5.04
C TYR A 303 -9.55 5.80 -3.62
N ILE A 304 -9.17 4.62 -3.13
CA ILE A 304 -9.35 4.19 -1.75
C ILE A 304 -8.01 3.69 -1.21
N PHE A 305 -7.56 4.25 -0.08
CA PHE A 305 -6.34 3.82 0.58
C PHE A 305 -6.55 3.59 2.07
N SER A 306 -6.06 2.46 2.58
CA SER A 306 -5.94 2.29 4.02
C SER A 306 -5.00 3.32 4.63
N MET A 307 -5.25 3.74 5.87
CA MET A 307 -4.39 4.71 6.55
C MET A 307 -2.92 4.28 6.64
N PRO A 308 -2.56 3.00 6.90
CA PRO A 308 -1.16 2.58 6.88
C PRO A 308 -0.50 2.76 5.49
N LEU A 309 -1.24 2.50 4.42
CA LEU A 309 -0.73 2.66 3.05
C LEU A 309 -0.58 4.14 2.69
N TYR A 310 -1.62 4.94 2.95
CA TYR A 310 -1.60 6.39 2.74
C TYR A 310 -0.41 7.05 3.45
N THR A 311 -0.14 6.65 4.70
CA THR A 311 0.97 7.19 5.48
C THR A 311 2.35 6.90 4.86
N VAL A 312 2.57 5.69 4.32
CA VAL A 312 3.83 5.35 3.64
C VAL A 312 3.99 6.11 2.34
N MET A 313 2.91 6.20 1.58
CA MET A 313 2.90 6.93 0.31
C MET A 313 3.31 8.39 0.54
N GLU A 314 2.75 9.04 1.56
CA GLU A 314 3.10 10.40 1.93
C GLU A 314 4.55 10.52 2.45
N LYS A 315 4.91 9.73 3.47
CA LYS A 315 6.13 9.95 4.26
C LYS A 315 7.37 9.30 3.67
N ASP A 316 7.24 8.09 3.14
CA ASP A 316 8.38 7.26 2.75
C ASP A 316 8.59 7.23 1.23
N MET A 317 7.49 7.28 0.46
CA MET A 317 7.54 7.41 -1.00
C MET A 317 7.58 8.88 -1.47
N GLY A 318 7.27 9.83 -0.59
CA GLY A 318 7.25 11.26 -0.90
C GLY A 318 6.18 11.64 -1.93
N MET A 319 5.07 10.91 -1.97
CA MET A 319 3.97 11.19 -2.89
C MET A 319 3.16 12.37 -2.38
N SER A 320 2.88 13.32 -3.27
CA SER A 320 1.87 14.35 -3.06
C SER A 320 0.51 13.85 -3.55
N PHE A 321 -0.55 14.14 -2.81
CA PHE A 321 -1.91 13.78 -3.18
C PHE A 321 -2.65 14.96 -3.80
N PRO A 322 -3.67 14.72 -4.64
CA PRO A 322 -4.49 15.79 -5.18
C PRO A 322 -5.09 16.69 -4.09
N GLY A 323 -5.47 16.11 -2.95
CA GLY A 323 -5.96 16.86 -1.78
C GLY A 323 -5.00 17.92 -1.26
N ASP A 324 -3.68 17.73 -1.37
CA ASP A 324 -2.68 18.69 -0.87
C ASP A 324 -2.77 20.03 -1.61
N TYR A 325 -3.05 19.98 -2.92
CA TYR A 325 -3.29 21.17 -3.74
C TYR A 325 -4.49 21.96 -3.20
N TRP A 326 -5.61 21.27 -2.98
CA TRP A 326 -6.85 21.90 -2.50
C TRP A 326 -6.74 22.44 -1.07
N GLU A 327 -6.07 21.70 -0.19
CA GLU A 327 -5.84 22.10 1.20
C GLU A 327 -4.92 23.33 1.30
N SER A 328 -3.96 23.49 0.38
CA SER A 328 -3.01 24.61 0.38
C SER A 328 -3.67 25.99 0.33
N PHE A 329 -4.85 26.14 -0.26
CA PHE A 329 -5.59 27.41 -0.31
C PHE A 329 -6.19 27.83 1.04
N PHE A 330 -6.34 26.87 1.96
CA PHE A 330 -6.93 27.09 3.28
C PHE A 330 -5.91 26.92 4.41
N ALA A 331 -4.69 26.50 4.09
CA ALA A 331 -3.56 26.57 5.01
C ALA A 331 -3.26 28.05 5.25
N SER A 332 -3.67 28.58 6.40
CA SER A 332 -3.27 29.92 6.81
C SER A 332 -1.75 29.98 6.89
N GLU A 333 -1.11 30.94 6.21
CA GLU A 333 0.29 31.35 6.44
C GLU A 333 0.51 31.97 7.84
N GLU A 334 -0.33 31.65 8.82
CA GLU A 334 0.07 31.87 10.21
C GLU A 334 1.18 30.86 10.49
N GLU A 335 2.43 31.30 10.33
CA GLU A 335 3.57 30.66 10.94
C GLU A 335 3.20 30.44 12.40
N VAL A 336 2.82 29.20 12.73
CA VAL A 336 2.62 28.76 14.11
C VAL A 336 3.85 29.25 14.85
N SER A 337 3.66 30.16 15.80
CA SER A 337 4.78 30.83 16.44
C SER A 337 5.74 29.77 16.99
N PRO A 338 7.05 30.07 17.10
CA PRO A 338 7.99 29.12 17.68
C PRO A 338 7.51 28.57 19.02
N GLU A 339 6.84 29.39 19.85
CA GLU A 339 6.23 28.94 21.10
C GLU A 339 5.10 27.93 20.90
N ALA A 340 4.20 28.17 19.94
CA ALA A 340 3.11 27.24 19.64
C ALA A 340 3.61 25.93 19.01
N LYS A 341 4.71 25.94 18.27
CA LYS A 341 5.36 24.69 17.79
C LYS A 341 5.94 23.87 18.93
N GLU A 342 6.67 24.53 19.85
CA GLU A 342 7.21 23.87 21.05
C GLU A 342 6.08 23.27 21.90
N GLU A 343 4.97 23.99 22.07
CA GLU A 343 3.81 23.50 22.82
C GLU A 343 3.18 22.27 22.15
N ILE A 344 3.01 22.26 20.82
CA ILE A 344 2.49 21.10 20.07
C ILE A 344 3.43 19.89 20.19
N GLU A 345 4.74 20.08 20.13
CA GLU A 345 5.71 19.01 20.32
C GLU A 345 5.60 18.40 21.72
N VAL A 346 5.46 19.23 22.75
CA VAL A 346 5.23 18.78 24.13
C VAL A 346 3.92 17.99 24.25
N ILE A 347 2.84 18.46 23.62
CA ILE A 347 1.56 17.75 23.58
C ILE A 347 1.73 16.37 22.93
N ASN A 348 2.40 16.29 21.78
CA ASN A 348 2.62 15.03 21.08
C ASN A 348 3.43 14.02 21.92
N ILE A 349 4.45 14.50 22.65
CA ILE A 349 5.23 13.66 23.59
C ILE A 349 4.31 13.09 24.67
N ILE A 350 3.51 13.94 25.31
CA ILE A 350 2.64 13.54 26.42
C ILE A 350 1.58 12.55 25.97
N VAL A 351 0.95 12.79 24.82
CA VAL A 351 -0.07 11.92 24.25
C VAL A 351 0.53 10.55 23.93
N LYS A 352 1.73 10.51 23.33
CA LYS A 352 2.45 9.26 23.06
C LYS A 352 2.78 8.49 24.34
N GLU A 353 3.36 9.15 25.34
CA GLU A 353 3.69 8.52 26.63
C GLU A 353 2.42 7.99 27.34
N ALA A 354 1.30 8.71 27.24
CA ALA A 354 0.01 8.28 27.79
C ALA A 354 -0.49 6.99 27.12
N PHE A 355 -0.44 6.91 25.78
CA PHE A 355 -0.82 5.70 25.05
C PHE A 355 0.12 4.53 25.33
N ASP A 356 1.44 4.77 25.39
CA ASP A 356 2.42 3.73 25.70
C ASP A 356 2.19 3.14 27.10
N ALA A 357 1.94 3.99 28.10
CA ALA A 357 1.63 3.53 29.45
C ALA A 357 0.32 2.74 29.50
N GLU A 358 -0.72 3.20 28.80
CA GLU A 358 -2.01 2.50 28.71
C GLU A 358 -1.88 1.13 28.05
N ASN A 359 -1.15 1.03 26.94
CA ASN A 359 -0.84 -0.23 26.24
C ASN A 359 -0.04 -1.22 27.10
N GLN A 360 0.73 -0.72 28.07
CA GLN A 360 1.50 -1.53 29.02
C GLN A 360 0.74 -1.81 30.32
N GLY A 361 -0.48 -1.28 30.49
CA GLY A 361 -1.25 -1.38 31.73
C GLY A 361 -0.63 -0.62 32.91
N LEU A 362 0.18 0.39 32.63
CA LEU A 362 0.85 1.23 33.63
C LEU A 362 0.05 2.52 33.89
N PRO A 363 0.05 3.04 35.14
CA PRO A 363 -0.56 4.32 35.43
C PRO A 363 0.26 5.46 34.81
N PHE A 364 -0.43 6.41 34.17
CA PHE A 364 0.17 7.65 33.66
C PHE A 364 -0.47 8.87 34.34
N ASP A 365 0.37 9.71 34.95
CA ASP A 365 -0.07 10.95 35.59
C ASP A 365 0.12 12.13 34.64
N LEU A 366 -0.92 12.39 33.84
CA LEU A 366 -0.95 13.47 32.85
C LEU A 366 -0.65 14.83 33.46
N LYS A 367 -1.19 15.11 34.65
CA LYS A 367 -1.04 16.42 35.31
C LYS A 367 0.39 16.64 35.74
N LYS A 368 1.00 15.63 36.36
CA LYS A 368 2.40 15.70 36.77
C LYS A 368 3.31 15.84 35.56
N ARG A 369 3.12 15.01 34.53
CA ARG A 369 3.99 15.00 33.35
C ARG A 369 3.84 16.26 32.49
N GLY A 370 2.62 16.76 32.31
CA GLY A 370 2.36 18.03 31.63
C GLY A 370 3.01 19.21 32.35
N ALA A 371 2.92 19.26 33.68
CA ALA A 371 3.59 20.28 34.47
C ALA A 371 5.13 20.20 34.40
N GLU A 372 5.71 18.99 34.35
CA GLU A 372 7.15 18.78 34.15
C GLU A 372 7.64 19.31 32.80
N LEU A 373 6.78 19.27 31.77
CA LEU A 373 7.08 19.73 30.42
C LEU A 373 6.62 21.18 30.16
N GLY A 374 6.17 21.88 31.21
CA GLY A 374 5.85 23.31 31.13
C GLY A 374 4.46 23.64 30.57
N LEU A 375 3.56 22.66 30.41
CA LEU A 375 2.17 22.93 30.04
C LEU A 375 1.41 23.57 31.18
N ASP A 376 0.52 24.51 30.84
CA ASP A 376 -0.40 25.08 31.80
C ASP A 376 -1.58 24.15 32.10
N GLY A 377 -2.39 24.53 33.10
CA GLY A 377 -3.52 23.72 33.54
C GLY A 377 -4.65 23.60 32.50
N GLU A 378 -4.75 24.54 31.56
CA GLU A 378 -5.80 24.54 30.53
C GLU A 378 -5.42 23.60 29.38
N ALA A 379 -4.17 23.66 28.92
CA ALA A 379 -3.60 22.71 27.97
C ALA A 379 -3.68 21.28 28.49
N ILE A 380 -3.27 21.04 29.74
CA ILE A 380 -3.38 19.72 30.40
C ILE A 380 -4.83 19.23 30.39
N LYS A 381 -5.78 20.09 30.75
CA LYS A 381 -7.21 19.74 30.78
C LYS A 381 -7.74 19.41 29.38
N SER A 382 -7.32 20.16 28.35
CA SER A 382 -7.68 19.90 26.96
C SER A 382 -7.19 18.52 26.50
N ILE A 383 -5.95 18.15 26.84
CA ILE A 383 -5.41 16.80 26.56
C ILE A 383 -6.19 15.74 27.34
N GLU A 384 -6.54 16.02 28.60
CA GLU A 384 -7.31 15.12 29.46
C GLU A 384 -8.70 14.82 28.85
N GLU A 385 -9.38 15.84 28.34
CA GLU A 385 -10.66 15.73 27.63
C GLU A 385 -10.52 14.98 26.30
N MET A 386 -9.45 15.25 25.54
CA MET A 386 -9.15 14.55 24.29
C MET A 386 -8.92 13.05 24.53
N LEU A 387 -8.05 12.68 25.48
CA LEU A 387 -7.78 11.30 25.84
C LEU A 387 -9.04 10.59 26.38
N ALA A 388 -9.87 11.28 27.15
CA ALA A 388 -11.15 10.74 27.62
C ALA A 388 -12.13 10.46 26.46
N ARG A 389 -12.21 11.36 25.47
CA ARG A 389 -13.03 11.14 24.26
C ARG A 389 -12.53 9.93 23.47
N ILE A 390 -11.21 9.82 23.30
CA ILE A 390 -10.60 8.67 22.60
C ILE A 390 -10.92 7.37 23.36
N ARG A 391 -10.71 7.32 24.68
CA ARG A 391 -11.07 6.15 25.52
C ARG A 391 -12.54 5.77 25.42
N ASN A 392 -13.44 6.74 25.47
CA ASN A 392 -14.86 6.49 25.35
C ASN A 392 -15.23 5.94 23.97
N SER A 393 -14.57 6.41 22.90
CA SER A 393 -14.76 5.89 21.55
C SER A 393 -14.23 4.45 21.38
N MET A 394 -13.16 4.08 22.09
CA MET A 394 -12.61 2.72 22.08
C MET A 394 -13.45 1.74 22.91
N ASN A 395 -14.04 2.19 24.02
CA ASN A 395 -14.78 1.32 24.96
C ASN A 395 -16.28 1.20 24.68
N ASN A 396 -16.87 2.10 23.89
CA ASN A 396 -18.27 2.03 23.46
C ASN A 396 -18.39 2.07 21.93
N PRO A 397 -18.19 0.92 21.26
CA PRO A 397 -18.47 0.77 19.84
C PRO A 397 -19.98 0.59 19.62
N GLU A 398 -20.77 1.64 19.83
CA GLU A 398 -22.19 1.64 19.41
C GLU A 398 -22.34 1.78 17.89
#